data_AF-A0A519EN14-F1
#
_entry.id   AF-A0A519EN14-F1
#
_cell.length_a   1.000
_cell.length_b   1.000
_cell.length_c   1.000
_cell.angle_alpha   90.00
_cell.angle_beta   90.00
_cell.angle_gamma   90.00
#
_symmetry.space_group_name_H-M   'P 1'
#
loop_
_entity.id
_entity.type
_entity.pdbx_description
1 polymer ?
#
loop_
_entity_poly.entity_id
_entity_poly.type
_entity_poly.pdbx_seq_one_letter_code
_entity_poly.pdbx_strand_id
1 'polypeptide(L)' 'VIDGAIDTAFIRDNFPERYALKADDGILNPDHIADSYWMLHAQPRDAWTHELDLRPWMEKF' A
#
# COMPACT_ATOMS: atom_id res chain seq x y z
N VAL A 1 -0.70 -8.98 -0.99
CA VAL A 1 -1.35 -8.32 -2.13
C VAL A 1 -1.26 -6.81 -1.93
N ILE A 2 -0.93 -6.07 -2.99
CA ILE A 2 -1.01 -4.60 -3.01
C ILE A 2 -2.19 -4.26 -3.89
N ASP A 3 -3.31 -3.86 -3.28
CA ASP A 3 -4.56 -3.59 -3.99
C ASP A 3 -4.91 -2.11 -3.82
N GLY A 4 -4.34 -1.29 -4.70
CA GLY A 4 -4.48 0.16 -4.63
C GLY A 4 -3.47 0.90 -5.49
N ALA A 5 -3.70 2.20 -5.68
CA ALA A 5 -2.73 3.08 -6.32
C ALA A 5 -1.57 3.37 -5.36
N ILE A 6 -0.33 3.30 -5.83
CA ILE A 6 0.88 3.59 -5.05
C ILE A 6 1.37 5.00 -5.40
N ASP A 7 1.76 5.78 -4.40
CA ASP A 7 2.35 7.11 -4.55
C ASP A 7 3.65 7.04 -5.37
N THR A 8 3.51 7.21 -6.68
CA THR A 8 4.59 7.14 -7.67
C THR A 8 4.42 8.28 -8.66
N ALA A 9 5.51 8.65 -9.33
CA ALA A 9 5.47 9.63 -10.40
C ALA A 9 4.46 9.26 -11.49
N PHE A 10 4.36 7.96 -11.82
CA PHE A 10 3.38 7.47 -12.78
C PHE A 10 1.93 7.79 -12.38
N ILE A 11 1.53 7.53 -11.13
CA ILE A 11 0.17 7.83 -10.66
C ILE A 11 -0.07 9.35 -10.60
N ARG A 12 0.92 10.10 -10.13
CA ARG A 12 0.83 11.58 -10.07
C ARG A 12 0.62 12.20 -11.44
N ASP A 13 1.38 11.76 -12.43
CA ASP A 13 1.45 12.43 -13.72
C ASP A 13 0.34 11.95 -14.68
N ASN A 14 -0.13 10.70 -14.54
CA ASN A 14 -1.13 10.11 -15.45
C ASN A 14 -2.54 10.02 -14.85
N PHE A 15 -2.68 10.09 -13.52
CA PHE A 15 -3.96 9.97 -12.83
C PHE A 15 -4.12 11.05 -11.75
N PRO A 16 -4.10 12.35 -12.12
CA PRO A 16 -4.08 13.46 -11.17
C PRO A 16 -5.31 13.48 -10.24
N GLU A 17 -6.49 13.09 -10.74
CA GLU A 17 -7.71 12.97 -9.92
C GLU A 17 -7.55 11.91 -8.83
N ARG A 18 -6.92 10.78 -9.14
CA ARG A 18 -6.66 9.72 -8.16
C ARG A 18 -5.53 10.11 -7.22
N TYR A 19 -4.52 10.83 -7.71
CA TYR A 19 -3.45 11.38 -6.88
C TYR A 19 -3.96 12.40 -5.86
N ALA A 20 -4.98 13.18 -6.21
CA ALA A 20 -5.60 14.13 -5.29
C ALA A 20 -6.16 13.46 -4.03
N LEU A 21 -6.65 12.21 -4.15
CA LEU A 21 -7.15 11.41 -3.02
C LEU A 21 -6.05 11.04 -2.01
N LYS A 22 -4.77 11.26 -2.33
CA LYS A 22 -3.66 11.11 -1.37
C LYS A 22 -3.89 11.92 -0.09
N ALA A 23 -4.45 13.13 -0.22
CA ALA A 23 -4.70 14.00 0.91
C ALA A 23 -5.71 13.41 1.92
N ASP A 24 -6.52 12.46 1.46
CA ASP A 24 -7.60 11.82 2.22
C ASP A 24 -7.34 10.29 2.36
N ASP A 25 -6.07 9.87 2.39
CA ASP A 25 -5.64 8.47 2.56
C ASP A 25 -6.14 7.49 1.48
N GLY A 26 -6.38 7.99 0.26
CA GLY A 26 -6.86 7.21 -0.88
C GLY A 26 -5.79 6.55 -1.75
N ILE A 27 -4.50 6.72 -1.42
CA ILE A 27 -3.38 6.04 -2.10
C ILE A 27 -2.39 5.45 -1.09
N LEU A 28 -1.70 4.39 -1.48
CA LEU A 28 -0.72 3.69 -0.66
C LEU A 28 0.64 4.41 -0.68
N ASN A 29 1.24 4.54 0.50
CA ASN A 29 2.60 5.06 0.66
C ASN A 29 3.64 3.96 0.41
N PRO A 30 4.60 4.13 -0.52
CA PRO A 30 5.66 3.15 -0.79
C PRO A 30 6.53 2.81 0.44
N ASP A 31 6.78 3.77 1.33
CA ASP A 31 7.59 3.51 2.54
C ASP A 31 6.88 2.51 3.47
N HIS A 32 5.57 2.66 3.66
CA HIS A 32 4.78 1.73 4.48
C HIS A 32 4.64 0.34 3.82
N ILE A 33 4.67 0.27 2.49
CA ILE A 33 4.75 -1.02 1.76
C ILE A 33 6.10 -1.69 2.05
N ALA A 34 7.20 -0.93 2.01
CA ALA A 34 8.54 -1.45 2.32
C ALA A 34 8.63 -1.96 3.76
N ASP A 35 8.07 -1.23 4.72
CA ASP A 35 8.00 -1.67 6.13
C ASP A 35 7.20 -2.96 6.28
N SER A 36 6.07 -3.07 5.58
CA SER A 36 5.24 -4.28 5.58
C SER A 36 6.00 -5.47 4.98
N TYR A 37 6.78 -5.26 3.91
CA TYR A 37 7.67 -6.28 3.36
C TYR A 37 8.74 -6.71 4.36
N TRP A 38 9.40 -5.75 5.02
CA TRP A 38 10.43 -6.06 6.01
C TRP A 38 9.87 -6.85 7.19
N MET A 39 8.69 -6.47 7.66
CA MET A 39 7.96 -7.20 8.70
C MET A 39 7.69 -8.65 8.29
N LEU A 40 7.22 -8.90 7.05
CA LEU A 40 6.99 -10.25 6.53
C LEU A 40 8.30 -11.05 6.41
N HIS A 41 9.36 -10.42 5.91
CA HIS A 41 10.66 -11.06 5.72
C HIS A 41 11.28 -11.54 7.06
N ALA A 42 11.05 -10.79 8.13
CA ALA A 42 11.61 -11.07 9.46
C ALA A 42 10.79 -12.06 10.30
N GLN A 43 9.71 -12.66 9.77
CA GLN A 43 8.86 -13.58 10.52
C GLN A 43 9.59 -14.87 10.92
N PRO A 44 9.31 -15.41 12.12
CA PRO A 44 9.91 -16.67 12.55
C PRO A 44 9.35 -17.85 11.72
N ARG A 45 10.15 -18.90 11.55
CA ARG A 45 9.81 -20.04 10.68
C ARG A 45 8.58 -20.82 11.14
N ASP A 46 8.25 -20.74 12.42
CA ASP A 46 7.13 -21.45 13.06
C ASP A 46 5.85 -20.62 13.14
N ALA A 47 5.88 -19.33 12.78
CA ALA A 47 4.71 -18.46 12.74
C ALA A 47 4.86 -17.42 11.62
N TRP A 48 4.26 -17.72 10.45
CA TRP A 48 4.34 -16.90 9.25
C TRP A 48 2.96 -16.58 8.68
N THR A 49 2.86 -15.43 8.01
CA THR A 49 1.66 -14.93 7.36
C THR A 49 1.55 -15.51 5.95
N HIS A 50 0.41 -16.14 5.64
CA HIS A 50 0.14 -16.66 4.31
C HIS A 50 -0.17 -15.56 3.28
N GLU A 51 -1.01 -14.59 3.67
CA GLU A 51 -1.41 -13.48 2.83
C GLU A 51 -1.58 -12.21 3.67
N LEU A 52 -1.14 -11.08 3.12
CA LEU A 52 -1.29 -9.75 3.69
C LEU A 52 -1.80 -8.80 2.60
N ASP A 53 -2.96 -8.18 2.80
CA ASP A 53 -3.53 -7.20 1.88
C ASP A 53 -3.24 -5.78 2.33
N LEU A 54 -2.58 -5.00 1.47
CA LEU A 54 -2.39 -3.57 1.66
C LEU A 54 -3.36 -2.82 0.75
N ARG A 55 -4.26 -2.07 1.37
CA ARG A 55 -5.34 -1.31 0.73
C ARG A 55 -5.39 0.12 1.26
N PRO A 56 -5.77 1.12 0.44
CA PRO A 56 -6.00 2.48 0.92
C PRO A 56 -7.07 2.53 2.00
N TRP A 57 -6.88 3.38 3.00
CA TRP A 57 -7.82 3.51 4.13
C TRP A 57 -9.21 3.98 3.70
N MET A 58 -9.29 4.76 2.62
CA MET A 58 -10.55 5.30 2.09
C MET A 58 -11.51 4.21 1.55
N GLU A 59 -11.03 3.00 1.26
CA GLU A 59 -11.86 1.91 0.74
C GLU A 59 -12.94 1.52 1.77
N LYS A 60 -14.21 1.54 1.35
CA LYS A 60 -15.35 1.15 2.22
C LYS A 60 -15.66 -0.34 2.04
N PHE A 61 -15.86 -1.03 3.17
CA PHE A 61 -16.23 -2.45 3.25
C PHE A 61 -17.74 -2.66 3.37
#